data_AF-A0A957SN56-F1
#
_entry.id   AF-A0A957SN56-F1
#
_cell.length_a   1.000
_cell.length_b   1.000
_cell.length_c   1.000
_cell.angle_alpha   90.00
_cell.angle_beta   90.00
_cell.angle_gamma   90.00
#
_symmetry.space_group_name_H-M   'P 1'
#
loop_
_entity.id
_entity.type
_entity.pdbx_description
1 polymer ?
#
loop_
_entity_poly.entity_id
_entity_poly.type
_entity_poly.pdbx_seq_one_letter_code
_entity_poly.pdbx_strand_id
1 'polypeptide(L)'
;MIIKRFFSAFKHQLSDVFRVYRQEEGLSMVYLALTLMTFVSLAGLAIDGSNSFAKYRELQTAADAAALAGARALALDQSSTQVDSEVQTIATLNGADSASSSIVNDNHNVAVTVQSDVSTYFAKMIGFQTIPVAAQAEAGFVPNTQPPPSIFPMTVECDCVEQNQTIQISAPIKSFCVDNVIEHNNGAEFSLWLSSLDPLENDPYGARAYFHTTDDSGRMVENEDGTATLSYTVKNAYGDGFNVIANLSDRQAKQPTGSPKFGPVITDATNWYYYKTLSGTLKGLVGTRYAGSVINISRRGPAFQVGVGADYHEASWYGGAGWLDLTTVRQPSTGVRFPSNSNQADINVRLPDCTELDQAASTETTTSCEFQWLDWDAGSASQSELANNMQDLSNSGAHQVGDWVSLGVDSNGGVSLQVQNTFHNWLGLPFTIPLYTGDISESNQVQICGFAQMVVNSYDLDYGINNMSVQFQPAVMRSETLGDEIAADYGVRDVVLVR
;
A
#
# COMPACT_ATOMS: atom_id res chain seq x y z
N MET A 1 -25.22 -96.86 -27.36
CA MET A 1 -26.13 -96.49 -28.47
C MET A 1 -26.90 -95.16 -28.24
N ILE A 2 -26.77 -94.50 -27.07
CA ILE A 2 -27.51 -93.26 -26.72
C ILE A 2 -26.76 -91.96 -27.11
N ILE A 3 -25.43 -91.99 -27.21
CA ILE A 3 -24.60 -90.78 -27.50
C ILE A 3 -24.71 -90.31 -28.96
N LYS A 4 -24.95 -91.20 -29.93
CA LYS A 4 -25.09 -90.81 -31.35
C LYS A 4 -26.40 -90.10 -31.68
N ARG A 5 -27.46 -90.27 -30.88
CA ARG A 5 -28.75 -89.58 -31.09
C ARG A 5 -28.77 -88.16 -30.54
N PHE A 6 -27.99 -87.87 -29.50
CA PHE A 6 -27.89 -86.51 -28.92
C PHE A 6 -27.17 -85.53 -29.87
N PHE A 7 -26.14 -85.99 -30.59
CA PHE A 7 -25.42 -85.17 -31.57
C PHE A 7 -26.17 -84.93 -32.89
N SER A 8 -27.14 -85.79 -33.23
CA SER A 8 -27.96 -85.63 -34.44
C SER A 8 -29.03 -84.55 -34.28
N ALA A 9 -29.57 -84.36 -33.07
CA ALA A 9 -30.57 -83.34 -32.79
C ALA A 9 -29.94 -81.93 -32.76
N PHE A 10 -28.70 -81.81 -32.26
CA PHE A 10 -27.99 -80.53 -32.19
C PHE A 10 -27.53 -80.02 -33.58
N LYS A 11 -27.23 -80.93 -34.51
CA LYS A 11 -26.76 -80.58 -35.86
C LYS A 11 -27.86 -80.05 -36.77
N HIS A 12 -29.11 -80.52 -36.59
CA HIS A 12 -30.25 -80.01 -37.36
C HIS A 12 -30.74 -78.64 -36.87
N GLN A 13 -30.61 -78.34 -35.58
CA GLN A 13 -31.01 -77.04 -35.02
C GLN A 13 -30.01 -75.91 -35.35
N LEU A 14 -28.72 -76.22 -35.53
CA LEU A 14 -27.72 -75.28 -36.03
C LEU A 14 -27.81 -75.04 -37.54
N SER A 15 -28.21 -76.03 -38.34
CA SER A 15 -28.33 -75.83 -39.79
C SER A 15 -29.43 -74.86 -40.17
N ASP A 16 -30.50 -74.74 -39.37
CA ASP A 16 -31.56 -73.77 -39.64
C ASP A 16 -31.19 -72.35 -39.19
N VAL A 17 -30.36 -72.19 -38.14
CA VAL A 17 -29.78 -70.88 -37.75
C VAL A 17 -28.84 -70.35 -38.84
N PHE A 18 -28.00 -71.21 -39.42
CA PHE A 18 -27.15 -70.82 -40.55
C PHE A 18 -27.91 -70.73 -41.88
N ARG A 19 -29.09 -71.36 -42.04
CA ARG A 19 -29.90 -71.25 -43.27
C ARG A 19 -30.72 -69.97 -43.32
N VAL A 20 -31.06 -69.38 -42.17
CA VAL A 20 -31.59 -68.00 -42.08
C VAL A 20 -30.47 -66.97 -42.31
N TYR A 21 -29.24 -67.24 -41.86
CA TYR A 21 -28.09 -66.36 -42.12
C TYR A 21 -27.69 -66.33 -43.62
N ARG A 22 -27.74 -67.48 -44.30
CA ARG A 22 -27.25 -67.61 -45.68
C ARG A 22 -28.13 -67.02 -46.79
N GLN A 23 -29.25 -66.37 -46.47
CA GLN A 23 -30.13 -65.75 -47.46
C GLN A 23 -30.29 -64.23 -47.33
N GLU A 24 -29.63 -63.60 -46.34
CA GLU A 24 -29.53 -62.12 -46.18
C GLU A 24 -28.04 -61.65 -46.12
N GLU A 25 -27.08 -62.57 -46.24
CA GLU A 25 -25.64 -62.36 -45.94
C GLU A 25 -24.86 -61.43 -46.90
N GLY A 26 -25.40 -61.11 -48.09
CA GLY A 26 -24.74 -60.19 -49.03
C GLY A 26 -25.05 -58.72 -48.76
N LEU A 27 -26.31 -58.41 -48.44
CA LEU A 27 -26.81 -57.04 -48.33
C LEU A 27 -26.44 -56.41 -46.97
N SER A 28 -26.47 -57.19 -45.88
CA SER A 28 -26.11 -56.70 -44.54
C SER A 28 -24.65 -56.25 -44.43
N MET A 29 -23.73 -56.94 -45.12
CA MET A 29 -22.32 -56.54 -45.19
C MET A 29 -22.12 -55.22 -45.95
N VAL A 30 -22.92 -54.99 -47.00
CA VAL A 30 -22.90 -53.73 -47.76
C VAL A 30 -23.42 -52.58 -46.90
N TYR A 31 -24.55 -52.76 -46.21
CA TYR A 31 -25.05 -51.73 -45.29
C TYR A 31 -24.10 -51.46 -44.13
N LEU A 32 -23.53 -52.50 -43.52
CA LEU A 32 -22.53 -52.34 -42.46
C LEU A 32 -21.32 -51.53 -42.95
N ALA A 33 -20.79 -51.84 -44.14
CA ALA A 33 -19.66 -51.14 -44.73
C ALA A 33 -20.01 -49.66 -45.03
N LEU A 34 -21.19 -49.37 -45.58
CA LEU A 34 -21.64 -48.00 -45.87
C LEU A 34 -21.86 -47.19 -44.58
N THR A 35 -22.48 -47.81 -43.57
CA THR A 35 -22.71 -47.18 -42.27
C THR A 35 -21.38 -46.92 -41.54
N LEU A 36 -20.44 -47.87 -41.57
CA LEU A 36 -19.10 -47.68 -41.00
C LEU A 36 -18.35 -46.56 -41.71
N MET A 37 -18.39 -46.51 -43.05
CA MET A 37 -17.81 -45.40 -43.81
C MET A 37 -18.42 -44.07 -43.41
N THR A 38 -19.74 -44.01 -43.24
CA THR A 38 -20.43 -42.79 -42.80
C THR A 38 -19.98 -42.36 -41.40
N PHE A 39 -19.87 -43.29 -40.45
CA PHE A 39 -19.39 -42.98 -39.10
C PHE A 39 -17.92 -42.53 -39.09
N VAL A 40 -17.05 -43.16 -39.89
CA VAL A 40 -15.65 -42.74 -40.02
C VAL A 40 -15.56 -41.35 -40.67
N SER A 41 -16.37 -41.05 -41.68
CA SER A 41 -16.42 -39.72 -42.30
C SER A 41 -16.90 -38.65 -41.31
N LEU A 42 -17.93 -38.94 -40.51
CA LEU A 42 -18.42 -38.02 -39.47
C LEU A 42 -17.39 -37.82 -38.35
N ALA A 43 -16.70 -38.90 -37.93
CA ALA A 43 -15.62 -38.82 -36.95
C ALA A 43 -14.44 -37.99 -37.49
N GLY A 44 -14.08 -38.18 -38.76
CA GLY A 44 -13.04 -37.40 -39.42
C GLY A 44 -13.38 -35.91 -39.49
N LEU A 45 -14.61 -35.58 -39.88
CA LEU A 45 -15.11 -34.21 -39.86
C LEU A 45 -15.10 -33.61 -38.45
N ALA A 46 -15.47 -34.39 -37.44
CA ALA A 46 -15.43 -33.94 -36.04
C ALA A 46 -13.99 -33.66 -35.57
N ILE A 47 -13.02 -34.48 -35.96
CA ILE A 47 -11.59 -34.29 -35.63
C ILE A 47 -11.03 -33.05 -36.32
N ASP A 48 -11.24 -32.91 -37.63
CA ASP A 48 -10.76 -31.74 -38.38
C ASP A 48 -11.42 -30.44 -37.90
N GLY A 49 -12.73 -30.48 -37.63
CA GLY A 49 -13.47 -29.36 -37.04
C GLY A 49 -12.98 -28.99 -35.65
N SER A 50 -12.67 -29.98 -34.80
CA SER A 50 -12.12 -29.75 -33.47
C SER A 50 -10.73 -29.10 -33.54
N ASN A 51 -9.88 -29.55 -34.46
CA ASN A 51 -8.54 -28.97 -34.68
C ASN A 51 -8.63 -27.51 -35.16
N SER A 52 -9.52 -27.24 -36.12
CA SER A 52 -9.76 -25.88 -36.62
C SER A 52 -10.31 -24.95 -35.53
N PHE A 53 -11.25 -25.43 -34.72
CA PHE A 53 -11.82 -24.64 -33.62
C PHE A 53 -10.79 -24.37 -32.50
N ALA A 54 -9.91 -25.33 -32.21
CA ALA A 54 -8.81 -25.13 -31.27
C ALA A 54 -7.89 -24.00 -31.75
N LYS A 55 -7.50 -24.01 -33.05
CA LYS A 55 -6.68 -22.94 -33.63
C LYS A 55 -7.41 -21.60 -33.65
N TYR A 56 -8.71 -21.57 -33.92
CA TYR A 56 -9.49 -20.34 -33.88
C TYR A 56 -9.39 -19.62 -32.51
N ARG A 57 -9.44 -20.37 -31.39
CA ARG A 57 -9.30 -19.77 -30.06
C ARG A 57 -7.91 -19.19 -29.81
N GLU A 58 -6.87 -19.86 -30.29
CA GLU A 58 -5.49 -19.36 -30.24
C GLU A 58 -5.36 -18.07 -31.08
N LEU A 59 -5.93 -18.06 -32.29
CA LEU A 59 -5.95 -16.89 -33.15
C LEU A 59 -6.74 -15.72 -32.56
N GLN A 60 -7.79 -15.96 -31.78
CA GLN A 60 -8.49 -14.87 -31.09
C GLN A 60 -7.57 -14.20 -30.06
N THR A 61 -6.83 -14.97 -29.26
CA THR A 61 -5.83 -14.41 -28.34
C THR A 61 -4.73 -13.66 -29.09
N ALA A 62 -4.28 -14.18 -30.25
CA ALA A 62 -3.32 -13.49 -31.10
C ALA A 62 -3.87 -12.17 -31.66
N ALA A 63 -5.13 -12.15 -32.10
CA ALA A 63 -5.80 -10.95 -32.60
C ALA A 63 -5.95 -9.90 -31.50
N ASP A 64 -6.40 -10.30 -30.31
CA ASP A 64 -6.60 -9.40 -29.16
C ASP A 64 -5.26 -8.78 -28.73
N ALA A 65 -4.20 -9.59 -28.62
CA ALA A 65 -2.86 -9.11 -28.26
C ALA A 65 -2.27 -8.17 -29.33
N ALA A 66 -2.45 -8.51 -30.60
CA ALA A 66 -1.96 -7.69 -31.71
C ALA A 66 -2.73 -6.37 -31.84
N ALA A 67 -4.06 -6.38 -31.63
CA ALA A 67 -4.87 -5.17 -31.58
C ALA A 67 -4.45 -4.27 -30.42
N LEU A 68 -4.19 -4.85 -29.24
CA LEU A 68 -3.67 -4.13 -28.08
C LEU A 68 -2.34 -3.43 -28.39
N ALA A 69 -1.39 -4.16 -28.97
CA ALA A 69 -0.09 -3.62 -29.34
C ALA A 69 -0.20 -2.54 -30.43
N GLY A 70 -1.06 -2.75 -31.42
CA GLY A 70 -1.31 -1.79 -32.49
C GLY A 70 -1.88 -0.47 -31.96
N ALA A 71 -2.91 -0.52 -31.12
CA ALA A 71 -3.47 0.71 -30.54
C ALA A 71 -2.53 1.38 -29.52
N ARG A 72 -1.66 0.61 -28.85
CA ARG A 72 -0.56 1.16 -28.04
C ARG A 72 0.45 1.93 -28.88
N ALA A 73 0.84 1.37 -30.03
CA ALA A 73 1.75 2.00 -30.99
C ALA A 73 1.12 3.27 -31.59
N LEU A 74 -0.17 3.22 -31.90
CA LEU A 74 -0.93 4.37 -32.38
C LEU A 74 -1.02 5.49 -31.32
N ALA A 75 -1.26 5.14 -30.05
CA ALA A 75 -1.28 6.08 -28.94
C ALA A 75 0.08 6.77 -28.67
N LEU A 76 1.17 6.20 -29.20
CA LEU A 76 2.53 6.76 -29.15
C LEU A 76 2.87 7.71 -30.29
N ASP A 77 1.91 8.08 -31.13
CA ASP A 77 2.12 8.85 -32.36
C ASP A 77 3.12 8.16 -33.33
N GLN A 78 3.22 6.82 -33.29
CA GLN A 78 4.01 6.08 -34.27
C GLN A 78 3.36 6.14 -35.67
N SER A 79 4.19 6.04 -36.72
CA SER A 79 3.69 5.97 -38.10
C SER A 79 2.89 4.69 -38.35
N SER A 80 1.95 4.73 -39.29
CA SER A 80 1.14 3.55 -39.67
C SER A 80 1.99 2.33 -40.01
N THR A 81 3.16 2.53 -40.64
CA THR A 81 4.09 1.45 -40.97
C THR A 81 4.70 0.79 -39.73
N GLN A 82 4.93 1.54 -38.66
CA GLN A 82 5.42 1.01 -37.40
C GLN A 82 4.32 0.26 -36.64
N VAL A 83 3.10 0.81 -36.63
CA VAL A 83 1.91 0.13 -36.10
C VAL A 83 1.71 -1.22 -36.78
N ASP A 84 1.75 -1.26 -38.12
CA ASP A 84 1.61 -2.50 -38.89
C ASP A 84 2.71 -3.52 -38.59
N SER A 85 3.95 -3.04 -38.42
CA SER A 85 5.08 -3.89 -38.05
C SER A 85 4.94 -4.50 -36.64
N GLU A 86 4.43 -3.72 -35.69
CA GLU A 86 4.21 -4.17 -34.31
C GLU A 86 3.06 -5.19 -34.24
N VAL A 87 1.95 -4.92 -34.92
CA VAL A 87 0.82 -5.85 -35.08
C VAL A 87 1.28 -7.18 -35.68
N GLN A 88 2.06 -7.15 -36.77
CA GLN A 88 2.57 -8.36 -37.42
C GLN A 88 3.51 -9.16 -36.50
N THR A 89 4.36 -8.47 -35.74
CA THR A 89 5.30 -9.10 -34.80
C THR A 89 4.55 -9.80 -33.67
N ILE A 90 3.60 -9.12 -33.03
CA ILE A 90 2.85 -9.69 -31.91
C ILE A 90 1.92 -10.82 -32.37
N ALA A 91 1.25 -10.67 -33.52
CA ALA A 91 0.39 -11.73 -34.05
C ALA A 91 1.16 -13.02 -34.37
N THR A 92 2.36 -12.91 -34.97
CA THR A 92 3.19 -14.08 -35.31
C THR A 92 3.79 -14.76 -34.07
N LEU A 93 4.19 -13.98 -33.05
CA LEU A 93 4.60 -14.52 -31.75
C LEU A 93 3.48 -15.29 -31.04
N ASN A 94 2.22 -14.92 -31.30
CA ASN A 94 1.04 -15.57 -30.73
C ASN A 94 0.41 -16.64 -31.67
N GLY A 95 1.15 -17.11 -32.67
CA GLY A 95 0.78 -18.29 -33.45
C GLY A 95 -0.07 -18.03 -34.70
N ALA A 96 -0.19 -16.78 -35.16
CA ALA A 96 -0.72 -16.47 -36.49
C ALA A 96 0.36 -16.60 -37.57
N ASP A 97 -0.03 -16.94 -38.80
CA ASP A 97 0.88 -16.96 -39.97
C ASP A 97 1.01 -15.56 -40.58
N SER A 98 -0.08 -14.79 -40.56
CA SER A 98 -0.11 -13.40 -41.03
C SER A 98 -1.10 -12.55 -40.23
N ALA A 99 -0.87 -11.23 -40.25
CA ALA A 99 -1.79 -10.25 -39.73
C ALA A 99 -1.91 -9.06 -40.69
N SER A 100 -3.02 -8.35 -40.58
CA SER A 100 -3.23 -7.06 -41.23
C SER A 100 -3.94 -6.13 -40.28
N SER A 101 -3.51 -4.88 -40.22
CA SER A 101 -4.10 -3.82 -39.42
C SER A 101 -4.71 -2.73 -40.28
N SER A 102 -5.71 -2.05 -39.71
CA SER A 102 -6.23 -0.78 -40.22
C SER A 102 -6.53 0.15 -39.06
N ILE A 103 -6.09 1.40 -39.16
CA ILE A 103 -6.46 2.45 -38.22
C ILE A 103 -7.89 2.91 -38.54
N VAL A 104 -8.77 2.89 -37.54
CA VAL A 104 -10.20 3.18 -37.66
C VAL A 104 -10.64 4.18 -36.57
N ASN A 105 -11.90 4.65 -36.65
CA ASN A 105 -12.51 5.60 -35.70
C ASN A 105 -11.65 6.86 -35.45
N ASP A 106 -11.41 7.63 -36.52
CA ASP A 106 -10.71 8.92 -36.46
C ASP A 106 -9.32 8.86 -35.79
N ASN A 107 -8.53 7.81 -36.07
CA ASN A 107 -7.21 7.54 -35.48
C ASN A 107 -7.20 7.18 -33.99
N HIS A 108 -8.28 6.61 -33.46
CA HIS A 108 -8.33 6.15 -32.07
C HIS A 108 -8.28 4.63 -31.92
N ASN A 109 -8.57 3.89 -32.98
CA ASN A 109 -8.68 2.43 -32.91
C ASN A 109 -7.81 1.75 -33.96
N VAL A 110 -7.34 0.55 -33.64
CA VAL A 110 -6.65 -0.36 -34.56
C VAL A 110 -7.44 -1.65 -34.64
N ALA A 111 -8.01 -1.91 -35.82
CA ALA A 111 -8.63 -3.18 -36.15
C ALA A 111 -7.59 -4.13 -36.75
N VAL A 112 -7.53 -5.36 -36.25
CA VAL A 112 -6.57 -6.39 -36.65
C VAL A 112 -7.32 -7.63 -37.12
N THR A 113 -6.90 -8.18 -38.26
CA THR A 113 -7.28 -9.51 -38.71
C THR A 113 -6.03 -10.38 -38.74
N VAL A 114 -6.09 -11.54 -38.09
CA VAL A 114 -5.03 -12.55 -38.12
C VAL A 114 -5.50 -13.79 -38.85
N GLN A 115 -4.59 -14.50 -39.51
CA GLN A 115 -4.89 -15.71 -40.27
C GLN A 115 -3.85 -16.80 -40.02
N SER A 116 -4.30 -18.07 -40.02
CA SER A 116 -3.41 -19.22 -40.09
C SER A 116 -4.06 -20.40 -40.84
N ASP A 117 -3.24 -21.17 -41.56
CA ASP A 117 -3.67 -22.36 -42.30
C ASP A 117 -3.52 -23.64 -41.45
N VAL A 118 -4.65 -24.22 -41.06
CA VAL A 118 -4.68 -25.44 -40.24
C VAL A 118 -4.61 -26.68 -41.12
N SER A 119 -3.62 -27.55 -40.89
CA SER A 119 -3.54 -28.85 -41.56
C SER A 119 -4.72 -29.73 -41.19
N THR A 120 -5.33 -30.36 -42.20
CA THR A 120 -6.40 -31.35 -41.99
C THR A 120 -5.83 -32.77 -41.92
N TYR A 121 -6.53 -33.65 -41.20
CA TYR A 121 -6.18 -35.06 -41.08
C TYR A 121 -7.04 -35.90 -42.04
N PHE A 122 -8.36 -35.78 -41.97
CA PHE A 122 -9.28 -36.61 -42.76
C PHE A 122 -9.67 -35.95 -44.08
N ALA A 123 -9.95 -34.64 -44.08
CA ALA A 123 -10.28 -33.87 -45.27
C ALA A 123 -9.14 -33.88 -46.31
N LYS A 124 -7.90 -34.12 -45.85
CA LYS A 124 -6.73 -34.36 -46.69
C LYS A 124 -6.91 -35.55 -47.65
N MET A 125 -7.66 -36.59 -47.26
CA MET A 125 -7.93 -37.75 -48.11
C MET A 125 -8.84 -37.43 -49.30
N ILE A 126 -9.64 -36.36 -49.22
CA ILE A 126 -10.54 -35.90 -50.28
C ILE A 126 -10.03 -34.62 -50.97
N GLY A 127 -8.76 -34.24 -50.74
CA GLY A 127 -8.07 -33.17 -51.46
C GLY A 127 -7.91 -31.83 -50.71
N PHE A 128 -8.47 -31.68 -49.51
CA PHE A 128 -8.33 -30.45 -48.71
C PHE A 128 -7.12 -30.55 -47.78
N GLN A 129 -5.96 -30.06 -48.20
CA GLN A 129 -4.72 -30.18 -47.40
C GLN A 129 -4.74 -29.30 -46.13
N THR A 130 -5.31 -28.11 -46.23
CA THR A 130 -5.42 -27.13 -45.15
C THR A 130 -6.79 -26.46 -45.18
N ILE A 131 -7.18 -25.84 -44.06
CA ILE A 131 -8.35 -24.98 -43.94
C ILE A 131 -7.87 -23.64 -43.36
N PRO A 132 -8.14 -22.50 -44.04
CA PRO A 132 -7.80 -21.19 -43.52
C PRO A 132 -8.72 -20.85 -42.33
N VAL A 133 -8.12 -20.41 -41.23
CA VAL A 133 -8.82 -19.92 -40.04
C VAL A 133 -8.38 -18.48 -39.81
N ALA A 134 -9.33 -17.60 -39.53
CA ALA A 134 -9.07 -16.20 -39.24
C ALA A 134 -9.81 -15.75 -37.99
N ALA A 135 -9.23 -14.79 -37.27
CA ALA A 135 -9.84 -14.12 -36.14
C ALA A 135 -9.65 -12.60 -36.28
N GLN A 136 -10.55 -11.84 -35.66
CA GLN A 136 -10.55 -10.38 -35.70
C GLN A 136 -10.66 -9.85 -34.27
N ALA A 137 -9.99 -8.72 -34.05
CA ALA A 137 -10.09 -7.94 -32.84
C ALA A 137 -9.88 -6.47 -33.20
N GLU A 138 -10.53 -5.58 -32.48
CA GLU A 138 -10.27 -4.16 -32.55
C GLU A 138 -9.89 -3.69 -31.15
N ALA A 139 -8.96 -2.75 -31.08
CA ALA A 139 -8.65 -2.11 -29.82
C ALA A 139 -8.50 -0.61 -30.01
N GLY A 140 -8.96 0.16 -29.03
CA GLY A 140 -8.97 1.62 -29.07
C GLY A 140 -8.23 2.22 -27.90
N PHE A 141 -7.63 3.39 -28.10
CA PHE A 141 -7.16 4.24 -27.02
C PHE A 141 -8.10 5.43 -26.86
N VAL A 142 -8.37 5.83 -25.62
CA VAL A 142 -9.18 7.00 -25.32
C VAL A 142 -8.24 8.17 -25.03
N PRO A 143 -8.23 9.24 -25.85
CA PRO A 143 -7.48 10.44 -25.52
C PRO A 143 -8.08 11.07 -24.27
N ASN A 144 -7.25 11.31 -23.24
CA ASN A 144 -7.70 12.08 -22.10
C ASN A 144 -7.96 13.53 -22.56
N THR A 145 -9.22 13.95 -22.59
CA THR A 145 -9.64 15.32 -22.93
C THR A 145 -9.74 16.23 -21.72
N GLN A 146 -9.20 15.84 -20.56
CA GLN A 146 -9.14 16.72 -19.38
C GLN A 146 -7.90 17.63 -19.41
N PRO A 147 -7.91 18.77 -18.65
CA PRO A 147 -6.83 19.76 -18.59
C PRO A 147 -5.50 19.13 -18.11
N PRO A 148 -4.35 19.88 -18.05
CA PRO A 148 -3.04 19.30 -17.73
C PRO A 148 -3.10 18.35 -16.53
N PRO A 149 -2.28 17.28 -16.51
CA PRO A 149 -2.43 16.18 -15.58
C PRO A 149 -2.55 16.70 -14.15
N SER A 150 -3.75 16.58 -13.60
CA SER A 150 -4.12 17.04 -12.28
C SER A 150 -3.63 16.02 -11.28
N ILE A 151 -2.48 16.29 -10.67
CA ILE A 151 -1.77 15.35 -9.82
C ILE A 151 -2.03 15.70 -8.35
N PHE A 152 -2.42 14.69 -7.58
CA PHE A 152 -2.66 14.81 -6.16
C PHE A 152 -1.33 14.97 -5.40
N PRO A 153 -1.24 15.88 -4.41
CA PRO A 153 0.02 16.24 -3.74
C PRO A 153 0.50 15.17 -2.73
N MET A 154 0.60 13.91 -3.15
CA MET A 154 1.12 12.81 -2.35
C MET A 154 1.86 11.81 -3.23
N THR A 155 2.78 11.03 -2.66
CA THR A 155 3.56 10.03 -3.39
C THR A 155 3.69 8.74 -2.58
N VAL A 156 3.89 7.62 -3.26
CA VAL A 156 4.12 6.28 -2.69
C VAL A 156 5.28 5.61 -3.43
N GLU A 157 6.03 4.75 -2.76
CA GLU A 157 7.18 4.08 -3.38
C GLU A 157 6.75 3.21 -4.56
N CYS A 158 7.54 3.19 -5.64
CA CYS A 158 7.22 2.43 -6.85
C CYS A 158 6.97 0.94 -6.59
N ASP A 159 7.72 0.35 -5.66
CA ASP A 159 7.64 -1.09 -5.36
C ASP A 159 6.34 -1.48 -4.63
N CYS A 160 5.55 -0.50 -4.20
CA CYS A 160 4.30 -0.71 -3.46
C CYS A 160 3.07 -0.87 -4.34
N VAL A 161 3.18 -0.72 -5.66
CA VAL A 161 2.01 -0.76 -6.54
C VAL A 161 1.70 -2.18 -6.98
N GLU A 162 0.75 -2.84 -6.31
CA GLU A 162 0.18 -4.12 -6.75
C GLU A 162 -1.25 -3.93 -7.30
N GLN A 163 -1.49 -4.39 -8.53
CA GLN A 163 -2.78 -4.23 -9.20
C GLN A 163 -3.93 -4.94 -8.46
N ASN A 164 -5.07 -4.24 -8.31
CA ASN A 164 -6.30 -4.77 -7.70
C ASN A 164 -6.14 -5.32 -6.28
N GLN A 165 -5.07 -4.96 -5.58
CA GLN A 165 -4.91 -5.27 -4.16
C GLN A 165 -5.21 -4.06 -3.30
N THR A 166 -5.82 -4.31 -2.16
CA THR A 166 -5.93 -3.30 -1.11
C THR A 166 -4.66 -3.37 -0.28
N ILE A 167 -3.92 -2.27 -0.25
CA ILE A 167 -2.65 -2.16 0.46
C ILE A 167 -2.86 -1.16 1.60
N GLN A 168 -2.31 -1.46 2.77
CA GLN A 168 -2.20 -0.47 3.82
C GLN A 168 -0.92 0.29 3.58
N ILE A 169 -1.02 1.61 3.45
CA ILE A 169 0.14 2.48 3.41
C ILE A 169 0.13 3.33 4.68
N SER A 170 1.28 3.37 5.35
CA SER A 170 1.44 4.08 6.62
C SER A 170 2.63 5.01 6.53
N ALA A 171 2.56 6.20 7.14
CA ALA A 171 3.80 6.90 7.49
C ALA A 171 4.58 6.07 8.52
N PRO A 172 5.91 6.20 8.61
CA PRO A 172 6.76 5.37 9.47
C PRO A 172 6.26 5.32 10.93
N ILE A 173 6.59 4.22 11.63
CA ILE A 173 6.31 4.06 13.08
C ILE A 173 6.82 5.30 13.81
N LYS A 174 5.89 6.05 14.40
CA LYS A 174 6.18 7.35 14.95
C LYS A 174 6.96 7.22 16.27
N SER A 175 8.25 7.48 16.16
CA SER A 175 9.23 7.40 17.24
C SER A 175 9.79 8.80 17.50
N PHE A 176 9.50 9.35 18.67
CA PHE A 176 10.08 10.61 19.12
C PHE A 176 11.16 10.37 20.14
N CYS A 177 12.13 11.26 20.16
CA CYS A 177 13.16 11.27 21.16
C CYS A 177 12.64 12.03 22.38
N VAL A 178 13.12 11.70 23.57
CA VAL A 178 12.66 12.35 24.80
C VAL A 178 13.73 13.32 25.28
N ASP A 179 13.41 14.60 25.29
CA ASP A 179 14.30 15.66 25.76
C ASP A 179 13.66 16.48 26.90
N ASN A 180 14.51 17.19 27.64
CA ASN A 180 14.13 18.01 28.78
C ASN A 180 13.37 19.27 28.35
N VAL A 181 12.45 19.70 29.21
CA VAL A 181 11.84 21.04 29.13
C VAL A 181 12.60 22.00 30.04
N ILE A 182 12.52 23.29 29.72
CA ILE A 182 13.03 24.37 30.58
C ILE A 182 11.86 24.96 31.37
N GLU A 183 11.89 24.85 32.69
CA GLU A 183 10.84 25.38 33.55
C GLU A 183 10.76 26.92 33.45
N HIS A 184 9.61 27.43 33.00
CA HIS A 184 9.37 28.87 32.83
C HIS A 184 9.61 29.78 34.06
N ASN A 185 9.51 29.25 35.29
CA ASN A 185 9.61 30.06 36.51
C ASN A 185 11.06 30.31 36.97
N ASN A 186 11.92 29.31 36.85
CA ASN A 186 13.25 29.28 37.48
C ASN A 186 14.35 28.82 36.51
N GLY A 187 14.00 28.44 35.27
CA GLY A 187 14.92 27.96 34.25
C GLY A 187 15.48 26.56 34.51
N ALA A 188 14.87 25.77 35.40
CA ALA A 188 15.33 24.40 35.67
C ALA A 188 15.03 23.46 34.50
N GLU A 189 16.01 22.68 34.07
CA GLU A 189 15.84 21.64 33.06
C GLU A 189 15.33 20.34 33.69
N PHE A 190 14.23 19.80 33.18
CA PHE A 190 13.66 18.55 33.68
C PHE A 190 12.76 17.87 32.67
N SER A 191 12.51 16.58 32.89
CA SER A 191 11.52 15.78 32.14
C SER A 191 10.53 15.04 33.05
N LEU A 192 10.88 14.90 34.34
CA LEU A 192 10.04 14.32 35.37
C LEU A 192 10.22 15.12 36.66
N TRP A 193 9.10 15.50 37.27
CA TRP A 193 9.06 16.14 38.58
C TRP A 193 8.32 15.24 39.57
N LEU A 194 8.90 15.04 40.76
CA LEU A 194 8.28 14.26 41.83
C LEU A 194 8.11 15.12 43.09
N SER A 195 6.94 15.04 43.71
CA SER A 195 6.65 15.75 44.96
C SER A 195 7.25 15.03 46.18
N SER A 196 8.30 15.61 46.78
CA SER A 196 8.83 15.21 48.09
C SER A 196 9.16 13.71 48.23
N LEU A 197 9.81 13.12 47.20
CA LEU A 197 10.12 11.69 47.19
C LEU A 197 11.24 11.30 48.17
N ASP A 198 12.34 12.04 48.20
CA ASP A 198 13.44 11.82 49.13
C ASP A 198 13.55 13.01 50.11
N PRO A 199 13.22 12.83 51.41
CA PRO A 199 13.30 13.89 52.39
C PRO A 199 14.74 14.36 52.70
N LEU A 200 15.77 13.68 52.17
CA LEU A 200 17.18 14.08 52.28
C LEU A 200 17.64 14.94 51.08
N GLU A 201 16.79 15.14 50.08
CA GLU A 201 17.08 15.92 48.90
C GLU A 201 16.98 17.43 49.20
N ASN A 202 18.13 18.11 49.24
CA ASN A 202 18.22 19.57 49.27
C ASN A 202 18.48 20.07 47.84
N ASP A 203 17.51 19.88 46.95
CA ASP A 203 17.57 20.46 45.62
C ASP A 203 17.69 22.01 45.74
N PRO A 204 18.62 22.67 45.01
CA PRO A 204 18.77 24.12 45.01
C PRO A 204 17.49 24.91 44.69
N TYR A 205 16.47 24.27 44.11
CA TYR A 205 15.17 24.85 43.77
C TYR A 205 14.07 24.61 44.83
N GLY A 206 14.40 24.11 46.03
CA GLY A 206 13.48 23.79 47.13
C GLY A 206 13.05 22.32 47.11
N ALA A 207 12.31 21.83 48.12
CA ALA A 207 11.94 20.41 48.34
C ALA A 207 11.07 19.77 47.22
N ARG A 208 11.62 19.73 46.01
CA ARG A 208 11.08 19.34 44.72
C ARG A 208 12.16 18.52 44.05
N ALA A 209 11.83 17.35 43.54
CA ALA A 209 12.81 16.48 42.89
C ALA A 209 12.67 16.65 41.38
N TYR A 210 13.57 17.42 40.77
CA TYR A 210 13.66 17.56 39.33
C TYR A 210 14.57 16.47 38.77
N PHE A 211 14.06 15.73 37.80
CA PHE A 211 14.85 14.74 37.09
C PHE A 211 14.95 15.13 35.62
N HIS A 212 16.16 15.06 35.08
CA HIS A 212 16.46 15.33 33.69
C HIS A 212 16.88 14.03 32.99
N THR A 213 16.64 13.95 31.69
CA THR A 213 17.15 12.87 30.84
C THR A 213 18.69 12.94 30.83
N THR A 214 19.34 11.77 30.87
CA THR A 214 20.82 11.71 30.98
C THR A 214 21.51 11.12 29.76
N ASP A 215 20.72 10.71 28.78
CA ASP A 215 21.15 10.15 27.51
C ASP A 215 20.07 10.41 26.45
N ASP A 216 20.47 10.38 25.19
CA ASP A 216 19.58 10.57 24.05
C ASP A 216 18.81 9.27 23.70
N SER A 217 18.70 8.34 24.65
CA SER A 217 18.08 7.01 24.44
C SER A 217 16.58 7.00 24.73
N GLY A 218 16.05 8.08 25.29
CA GLY A 218 14.63 8.22 25.56
C GLY A 218 13.80 8.16 24.27
N ARG A 219 12.69 7.43 24.31
CA ARG A 219 11.78 7.24 23.17
C ARG A 219 10.32 7.37 23.59
N MET A 220 9.51 7.97 22.74
CA MET A 220 8.06 7.80 22.71
C MET A 220 7.68 7.14 21.39
N VAL A 221 7.14 5.93 21.47
CA VAL A 221 6.71 5.16 20.31
C VAL A 221 5.19 5.15 20.28
N GLU A 222 4.59 5.71 19.23
CA GLU A 222 3.15 5.66 19.00
C GLU A 222 2.81 4.50 18.04
N ASN A 223 1.81 3.71 18.39
CA ASN A 223 1.36 2.55 17.63
C ASN A 223 0.08 2.88 16.85
N GLU A 224 -0.16 2.14 15.77
CA GLU A 224 -1.34 2.27 14.91
C GLU A 224 -2.67 2.03 15.64
N ASP A 225 -2.68 1.26 16.74
CA ASP A 225 -3.87 0.96 17.52
C ASP A 225 -4.29 2.07 18.50
N GLY A 226 -3.64 3.25 18.42
CA GLY A 226 -3.89 4.38 19.31
C GLY A 226 -3.32 4.18 20.71
N THR A 227 -2.36 3.27 20.87
CA THR A 227 -1.52 3.17 22.07
C THR A 227 -0.17 3.84 21.84
N ALA A 228 0.51 4.22 22.92
CA ALA A 228 1.88 4.68 22.85
C ALA A 228 2.68 4.25 24.09
N THR A 229 4.00 4.11 23.94
CA THR A 229 4.92 3.85 25.03
C THR A 229 5.95 4.96 25.11
N LEU A 230 6.01 5.64 26.25
CA LEU A 230 7.04 6.61 26.59
C LEU A 230 8.04 5.95 27.54
N SER A 231 9.29 5.81 27.12
CA SER A 231 10.36 5.14 27.87
C SER A 231 11.65 5.96 27.86
N TYR A 232 12.19 6.29 29.02
CA TYR A 232 13.41 7.11 29.12
C TYR A 232 14.07 6.98 30.50
N THR A 233 15.34 7.34 30.58
CA THR A 233 16.13 7.35 31.82
C THR A 233 16.23 8.76 32.37
N VAL A 234 15.98 8.94 33.66
CA VAL A 234 16.10 10.25 34.31
C VAL A 234 16.96 10.20 35.56
N LYS A 235 17.70 11.28 35.85
CA LYS A 235 18.45 11.47 37.11
C LYS A 235 18.22 12.86 37.68
N ASN A 236 18.34 12.98 38.99
CA ASN A 236 18.39 14.25 39.69
C ASN A 236 19.83 14.79 39.78
N ALA A 237 20.01 15.95 40.40
CA ALA A 237 21.31 16.60 40.60
C ALA A 237 22.34 15.76 41.38
N TYR A 238 21.91 14.74 42.12
CA TYR A 238 22.77 13.83 42.88
C TYR A 238 23.16 12.57 42.10
N GLY A 239 22.65 12.42 40.87
CA GLY A 239 22.86 11.24 40.04
C GLY A 239 21.94 10.06 40.39
N ASP A 240 20.95 10.26 41.27
CA ASP A 240 19.93 9.26 41.58
C ASP A 240 18.77 9.35 40.61
N GLY A 241 18.18 8.21 40.22
CA GLY A 241 17.26 8.24 39.11
C GLY A 241 16.41 7.01 38.90
N PHE A 242 15.62 7.05 37.83
CA PHE A 242 14.68 6.02 37.45
C PHE A 242 14.76 5.72 35.95
N ASN A 243 14.48 4.45 35.61
CA ASN A 243 13.94 4.11 34.30
C ASN A 243 12.43 4.36 34.34
N VAL A 244 11.96 5.25 33.48
CA VAL A 244 10.56 5.61 33.31
C VAL A 244 9.98 4.77 32.18
N ILE A 245 8.82 4.14 32.42
CA ILE A 245 7.99 3.54 31.38
C ILE A 245 6.56 3.99 31.64
N ALA A 246 5.95 4.68 30.69
CA ALA A 246 4.56 5.08 30.69
C ALA A 246 3.86 4.52 29.44
N ASN A 247 2.82 3.73 29.66
CA ASN A 247 1.93 3.19 28.63
C ASN A 247 0.70 4.10 28.54
N LEU A 248 0.44 4.57 27.34
CA LEU A 248 -0.61 5.50 26.97
C LEU A 248 -1.61 4.75 26.07
N SER A 249 -2.91 4.99 26.26
CA SER A 249 -3.94 4.44 25.37
C SER A 249 -5.22 5.25 25.40
N ASP A 250 -6.20 4.83 24.59
CA ASP A 250 -7.46 5.55 24.39
C ASP A 250 -7.16 6.97 23.88
N ARG A 251 -6.44 7.02 22.76
CA ARG A 251 -6.05 8.24 22.07
C ARG A 251 -7.29 8.98 21.55
N GLN A 252 -7.29 10.29 21.73
CA GLN A 252 -8.38 11.18 21.38
C GLN A 252 -7.83 12.37 20.62
N ALA A 253 -8.29 12.50 19.38
CA ALA A 253 -8.13 13.69 18.56
C ALA A 253 -8.69 14.94 19.25
N LYS A 254 -9.92 14.82 19.77
CA LYS A 254 -10.61 15.91 20.45
C LYS A 254 -10.27 15.93 21.93
N GLN A 255 -10.04 17.15 22.46
CA GLN A 255 -9.87 17.42 23.88
C GLN A 255 -10.95 16.71 24.75
N PRO A 256 -10.54 15.75 25.59
CA PRO A 256 -11.45 15.09 26.52
C PRO A 256 -11.90 16.04 27.64
N THR A 257 -13.07 15.76 28.24
CA THR A 257 -13.57 16.50 29.40
C THR A 257 -12.54 16.52 30.54
N GLY A 258 -12.29 17.71 31.12
CA GLY A 258 -11.31 17.87 32.21
C GLY A 258 -9.85 18.02 31.75
N SER A 259 -9.62 18.10 30.43
CA SER A 259 -8.32 18.44 29.81
C SER A 259 -8.41 19.83 29.16
N PRO A 260 -7.31 20.47 28.73
CA PRO A 260 -5.90 20.09 28.93
C PRO A 260 -5.37 20.41 30.34
N LYS A 261 -4.14 19.96 30.60
CA LYS A 261 -3.24 20.48 31.65
C LYS A 261 -2.73 21.85 31.23
N PHE A 262 -3.51 22.91 31.53
CA PHE A 262 -3.10 24.30 31.25
C PHE A 262 -1.97 24.77 32.17
N GLY A 263 -0.98 25.44 31.57
CA GLY A 263 0.11 26.14 32.25
C GLY A 263 0.12 27.63 31.95
N PRO A 264 0.96 28.42 32.65
CA PRO A 264 0.96 29.89 32.55
C PRO A 264 1.57 30.44 31.25
N VAL A 265 2.27 29.62 30.47
CA VAL A 265 2.94 30.01 29.21
C VAL A 265 2.08 29.67 27.98
N ILE A 266 1.10 28.78 28.12
CA ILE A 266 0.40 28.16 27.00
C ILE A 266 -1.06 28.63 26.93
N THR A 267 -1.48 29.16 25.77
CA THR A 267 -2.84 29.72 25.57
C THR A 267 -3.62 29.08 24.43
N ASP A 268 -3.04 28.15 23.66
CA ASP A 268 -3.67 27.52 22.52
C ASP A 268 -3.43 26.01 22.52
N ALA A 269 -4.50 25.23 22.30
CA ALA A 269 -4.50 23.77 22.25
C ALA A 269 -5.07 23.23 20.93
N THR A 270 -5.14 24.07 19.88
CA THR A 270 -5.78 23.77 18.60
C THR A 270 -5.17 22.54 17.89
N ASN A 271 -3.88 22.24 18.13
CA ASN A 271 -3.15 21.14 17.48
C ASN A 271 -2.73 20.03 18.44
N TRP A 272 -3.46 19.83 19.55
CA TRP A 272 -3.12 18.79 20.53
C TRP A 272 -4.02 17.57 20.40
N TYR A 273 -3.44 16.40 20.69
CA TYR A 273 -4.16 15.16 20.95
C TYR A 273 -3.88 14.65 22.35
N TYR A 274 -4.68 13.68 22.78
CA TYR A 274 -4.76 13.29 24.18
C TYR A 274 -4.84 11.79 24.37
N TYR A 275 -4.14 11.26 25.36
CA TYR A 275 -4.31 9.88 25.83
C TYR A 275 -5.13 9.87 27.12
N LYS A 276 -6.33 9.29 27.07
CA LYS A 276 -7.24 9.24 28.22
C LYS A 276 -6.78 8.29 29.31
N THR A 277 -5.93 7.31 28.97
CA THR A 277 -5.31 6.45 29.97
C THR A 277 -3.79 6.63 29.95
N LEU A 278 -3.22 6.60 31.15
CA LEU A 278 -1.78 6.55 31.37
C LEU A 278 -1.55 5.63 32.58
N SER A 279 -0.70 4.63 32.40
CA SER A 279 -0.23 3.76 33.48
C SER A 279 1.22 3.36 33.24
N GLY A 280 1.97 3.00 34.27
CA GLY A 280 3.37 2.64 34.05
C GLY A 280 4.16 2.40 35.33
N THR A 281 5.49 2.44 35.20
CA THR A 281 6.40 2.25 36.33
C THR A 281 7.62 3.18 36.29
N LEU A 282 8.06 3.61 37.47
CA LEU A 282 9.40 4.13 37.73
C LEU A 282 10.21 3.05 38.44
N LYS A 283 11.31 2.60 37.83
CA LYS A 283 12.22 1.61 38.43
C LYS A 283 13.54 2.27 38.77
N GLY A 284 13.95 2.19 40.04
CA GLY A 284 15.15 2.88 40.49
C GLY A 284 16.41 2.33 39.83
N LEU A 285 17.28 3.23 39.38
CA LEU A 285 18.49 2.90 38.64
C LEU A 285 19.48 2.10 39.49
N VAL A 286 20.08 1.08 38.89
CA VAL A 286 21.14 0.27 39.52
C VAL A 286 22.34 1.17 39.81
N GLY A 287 22.93 1.01 41.00
CA GLY A 287 24.08 1.82 41.43
C GLY A 287 23.71 3.18 42.03
N THR A 288 22.43 3.56 42.04
CA THR A 288 21.93 4.78 42.70
C THR A 288 21.32 4.49 44.07
N ARG A 289 21.04 5.53 44.85
CA ARG A 289 20.29 5.41 46.10
C ARG A 289 18.86 4.91 45.89
N TYR A 290 18.30 4.99 44.68
CA TYR A 290 16.96 4.48 44.38
C TYR A 290 16.96 3.01 43.93
N ALA A 291 18.12 2.38 43.79
CA ALA A 291 18.24 1.00 43.33
C ALA A 291 17.27 0.04 44.05
N GLY A 292 16.60 -0.79 43.25
CA GLY A 292 15.65 -1.80 43.73
C GLY A 292 14.22 -1.28 43.95
N SER A 293 13.98 0.03 43.92
CA SER A 293 12.62 0.57 44.08
C SER A 293 11.74 0.34 42.84
N VAL A 294 10.43 0.26 43.06
CA VAL A 294 9.40 0.25 42.01
C VAL A 294 8.24 1.12 42.46
N ILE A 295 7.88 2.09 41.64
CA ILE A 295 6.73 2.97 41.85
C ILE A 295 5.82 2.80 40.63
N ASN A 296 4.55 2.50 40.85
CA ASN A 296 3.56 2.54 39.78
C ASN A 296 3.12 3.98 39.56
N ILE A 297 2.94 4.35 38.31
CA ILE A 297 2.37 5.63 37.90
C ILE A 297 1.01 5.42 37.26
N SER A 298 0.09 6.34 37.51
CA SER A 298 -1.22 6.37 36.85
C SER A 298 -1.63 7.81 36.56
N ARG A 299 -2.49 8.00 35.57
CA ARG A 299 -3.01 9.32 35.21
C ARG A 299 -3.68 10.03 36.38
N ARG A 300 -3.35 11.32 36.57
CA ARG A 300 -4.01 12.25 37.50
C ARG A 300 -4.59 13.43 36.73
N GLY A 301 -5.85 13.81 36.99
CA GLY A 301 -6.40 15.07 36.48
C GLY A 301 -6.76 15.07 34.97
N PRO A 302 -6.11 15.87 34.11
CA PRO A 302 -6.26 15.87 32.64
C PRO A 302 -5.76 14.59 31.94
N ALA A 303 -6.19 14.40 30.69
CA ALA A 303 -5.56 13.44 29.78
C ALA A 303 -4.10 13.83 29.50
N PHE A 304 -3.23 12.85 29.23
CA PHE A 304 -1.85 13.14 28.81
C PHE A 304 -1.93 13.80 27.44
N GLN A 305 -1.39 14.99 27.29
CA GLN A 305 -1.52 15.82 26.10
C GLN A 305 -0.23 15.83 25.30
N VAL A 306 -0.33 15.88 23.98
CA VAL A 306 0.83 15.91 23.08
C VAL A 306 0.55 16.84 21.90
N GLY A 307 1.57 17.59 21.47
CA GLY A 307 1.48 18.59 20.42
C GLY A 307 2.48 19.74 20.59
N VAL A 308 2.43 20.74 19.71
CA VAL A 308 3.25 21.96 19.83
C VAL A 308 2.78 22.78 21.04
N GLY A 309 3.68 23.04 21.99
CA GLY A 309 3.43 23.70 23.27
C GLY A 309 2.74 22.82 24.31
N ALA A 310 2.54 21.53 24.03
CA ALA A 310 1.82 20.63 24.92
C ALA A 310 2.63 20.22 26.15
N ASP A 311 3.93 20.52 26.19
CA ASP A 311 4.85 20.25 27.28
C ASP A 311 4.65 21.14 28.52
N TYR A 312 3.67 22.07 28.50
CA TYR A 312 3.31 23.00 29.59
C TYR A 312 4.26 24.18 29.80
N HIS A 313 5.53 24.08 29.44
CA HIS A 313 6.55 25.08 29.80
C HIS A 313 7.01 25.93 28.60
N GLU A 314 6.94 25.41 27.37
CA GLU A 314 7.54 26.04 26.20
C GLU A 314 6.60 26.07 24.98
N ALA A 315 6.04 27.23 24.66
CA ALA A 315 4.96 27.35 23.65
C ALA A 315 5.31 26.95 22.21
N SER A 316 6.60 26.86 21.85
CA SER A 316 7.04 26.65 20.46
C SER A 316 7.57 25.25 20.17
N TRP A 317 7.73 24.39 21.18
CA TRP A 317 8.32 23.07 20.99
C TRP A 317 7.25 21.99 20.90
N TYR A 318 7.48 20.98 20.07
CA TYR A 318 6.66 19.77 20.10
C TYR A 318 7.00 18.96 21.36
N GLY A 319 5.99 18.57 22.12
CA GLY A 319 6.19 17.91 23.39
C GLY A 319 4.93 17.30 23.97
N GLY A 320 5.02 16.83 25.21
CA GLY A 320 3.88 16.23 25.90
C GLY A 320 3.94 16.41 27.40
N ALA A 321 2.76 16.43 28.03
CA ALA A 321 2.66 16.63 29.47
C ALA A 321 1.51 15.86 30.12
N GLY A 322 1.69 15.54 31.39
CA GLY A 322 0.63 14.98 32.22
C GLY A 322 0.94 14.99 33.70
N TRP A 323 -0.12 15.01 34.51
CA TRP A 323 -0.02 14.76 35.94
C TRP A 323 -0.17 13.27 36.22
N LEU A 324 0.55 12.82 37.24
CA LEU A 324 0.63 11.44 37.66
C LEU A 324 0.28 11.31 39.14
N ASP A 325 -0.42 10.24 39.46
CA ASP A 325 -0.47 9.67 40.79
C ASP A 325 0.61 8.60 40.93
N LEU A 326 1.30 8.61 42.07
CA LEU A 326 2.37 7.67 42.38
C LEU A 326 1.91 6.66 43.44
N THR A 327 2.28 5.38 43.26
CA THR A 327 2.09 4.34 44.28
C THR A 327 3.37 3.55 44.44
N THR A 328 4.08 3.71 45.56
CA THR A 328 5.29 2.93 45.84
C THR A 328 4.92 1.46 46.11
N VAL A 329 5.31 0.59 45.18
CA VAL A 329 5.12 -0.87 45.28
C VAL A 329 6.28 -1.51 46.03
N ARG A 330 7.50 -1.01 45.79
CA ARG A 330 8.72 -1.51 46.41
C ARG A 330 9.65 -0.36 46.77
N GLN A 331 10.08 -0.34 48.03
CA GLN A 331 11.05 0.62 48.55
C GLN A 331 12.47 0.32 48.04
N PRO A 332 13.37 1.32 47.98
CA PRO A 332 14.79 1.10 47.67
C PRO A 332 15.45 0.09 48.61
N SER A 333 16.43 -0.68 48.11
CA SER A 333 17.20 -1.64 48.92
C SER A 333 18.38 -1.01 49.67
N THR A 334 18.65 0.27 49.41
CA THR A 334 19.83 1.04 49.86
C THR A 334 19.65 1.72 51.22
N GLY A 335 18.43 1.72 51.77
CA GLY A 335 18.09 2.36 53.04
C GLY A 335 17.32 3.68 52.91
N VAL A 336 17.25 4.28 51.71
CA VAL A 336 16.33 5.42 51.44
C VAL A 336 14.88 4.95 51.57
N ARG A 337 14.03 5.80 52.13
CA ARG A 337 12.60 5.52 52.34
C ARG A 337 11.76 6.57 51.64
N PHE A 338 11.07 6.14 50.58
CA PHE A 338 10.06 6.96 49.93
C PHE A 338 8.83 7.02 50.84
N PRO A 339 8.29 8.22 51.09
CA PRO A 339 7.16 8.38 51.98
C PRO A 339 5.91 7.83 51.29
N SER A 340 5.00 7.25 52.08
CA SER A 340 3.75 6.65 51.57
C SER A 340 2.77 7.65 50.95
N ASN A 341 3.06 8.95 51.04
CA ASN A 341 2.22 10.06 50.57
C ASN A 341 2.89 10.94 49.51
N SER A 342 4.07 10.59 48.98
CA SER A 342 4.55 11.18 47.72
C SER A 342 3.64 10.64 46.61
N ASN A 343 2.55 11.36 46.36
CA ASN A 343 1.45 10.87 45.54
C ASN A 343 1.32 11.61 44.22
N GLN A 344 2.18 12.59 43.95
CA GLN A 344 2.05 13.46 42.79
C GLN A 344 3.36 13.60 42.05
N ALA A 345 3.24 13.56 40.73
CA ALA A 345 4.33 13.81 39.81
C ALA A 345 3.83 14.46 38.53
N ASP A 346 4.74 15.11 37.83
CA ASP A 346 4.50 15.73 36.54
C ASP A 346 5.50 15.15 35.54
N ILE A 347 5.02 14.69 34.39
CA ILE A 347 5.85 14.47 33.21
C ILE A 347 5.64 15.65 32.30
N ASN A 348 6.73 16.27 31.85
CA ASN A 348 6.75 17.31 30.83
C ASN A 348 7.97 17.03 29.96
N VAL A 349 7.79 16.75 28.68
CA VAL A 349 8.89 16.32 27.80
C VAL A 349 8.82 17.06 26.49
N ARG A 350 9.99 17.39 25.94
CA ARG A 350 10.11 17.68 24.51
C ARG A 350 10.17 16.36 23.75
N LEU A 351 9.58 16.36 22.56
CA LEU A 351 9.46 15.19 21.70
C LEU A 351 9.99 15.52 20.30
N PRO A 352 11.30 15.83 20.14
CA PRO A 352 11.90 16.01 18.82
C PRO A 352 11.87 14.72 18.01
N ASP A 353 11.99 14.86 16.69
CA ASP A 353 12.19 13.75 15.77
C ASP A 353 13.53 13.04 16.02
N CYS A 354 13.56 11.72 15.88
CA CYS A 354 14.73 10.87 16.13
C CYS A 354 15.63 10.66 14.91
N THR A 355 15.36 11.35 13.80
CA THR A 355 15.97 11.15 12.48
C THR A 355 17.52 11.13 12.44
N GLU A 356 18.23 11.79 13.37
CA GLU A 356 19.69 11.70 13.47
C GLU A 356 20.21 10.46 14.23
N LEU A 357 19.41 9.85 15.12
CA LEU A 357 19.81 8.74 15.99
C LEU A 357 19.43 7.37 15.42
N ASP A 358 18.34 7.28 14.66
CA ASP A 358 17.85 6.03 14.08
C ASP A 358 18.67 5.56 12.86
N GLN A 359 19.43 6.46 12.22
CA GLN A 359 20.41 6.11 11.15
C GLN A 359 21.54 5.19 11.64
N ALA A 360 21.77 5.07 12.95
CA ALA A 360 22.82 4.22 13.52
C ALA A 360 22.34 2.79 13.87
N ALA A 361 21.04 2.48 13.77
CA ALA A 361 20.48 1.26 14.39
C ALA A 361 19.64 0.33 13.49
N SER A 362 19.26 0.69 12.26
CA SER A 362 18.38 -0.17 11.46
C SER A 362 19.15 -1.18 10.58
N THR A 363 18.96 -2.47 10.88
CA THR A 363 19.30 -3.61 10.00
C THR A 363 18.13 -4.58 9.92
N GLU A 364 16.90 -4.12 9.67
CA GLU A 364 15.81 -4.97 9.17
C GLU A 364 14.91 -4.17 8.22
N THR A 365 14.94 -4.51 6.93
CA THR A 365 14.04 -4.03 5.89
C THR A 365 12.77 -4.89 5.89
N THR A 366 11.78 -4.54 6.69
CA THR A 366 10.39 -4.88 6.37
C THR A 366 9.84 -3.74 5.52
N THR A 367 9.60 -3.98 4.23
CA THR A 367 9.03 -3.01 3.30
C THR A 367 7.57 -2.73 3.69
N SER A 368 7.39 -1.82 4.63
CA SER A 368 6.14 -1.12 4.87
C SER A 368 5.98 -0.12 3.72
N CYS A 369 4.83 -0.12 3.05
CA CYS A 369 4.58 0.84 1.99
C CYS A 369 4.29 2.21 2.58
N GLU A 370 5.24 3.13 2.44
CA GLU A 370 5.14 4.48 2.99
C GLU A 370 4.62 5.48 1.97
N PHE A 371 4.02 6.56 2.46
CA PHE A 371 3.60 7.68 1.62
C PHE A 371 4.13 9.00 2.17
N GLN A 372 4.29 9.98 1.28
CA GLN A 372 4.73 11.32 1.64
C GLN A 372 3.87 12.38 0.95
N TRP A 373 3.73 13.56 1.57
CA TRP A 373 3.10 14.72 0.94
C TRP A 373 4.10 15.42 0.03
N LEU A 374 3.61 16.06 -1.03
CA LEU A 374 4.43 16.78 -1.99
C LEU A 374 4.18 18.28 -1.94
N ASP A 375 5.22 19.03 -2.28
CA ASP A 375 5.18 20.46 -2.53
C ASP A 375 5.51 20.73 -4.00
N TRP A 376 4.60 21.44 -4.67
CA TRP A 376 4.68 21.72 -6.10
C TRP A 376 5.51 22.95 -6.44
N ASP A 377 5.63 23.93 -5.52
CA ASP A 377 6.30 25.20 -5.82
C ASP A 377 7.72 25.31 -5.24
N ALA A 378 8.15 24.27 -4.50
CA ALA A 378 9.44 24.16 -3.83
C ALA A 378 9.74 25.31 -2.85
N GLY A 379 8.69 25.99 -2.37
CA GLY A 379 8.72 27.01 -1.36
C GLY A 379 8.75 26.44 0.06
N SER A 380 8.22 27.20 1.01
CA SER A 380 8.06 26.73 2.39
C SER A 380 6.71 26.04 2.52
N ALA A 381 6.70 24.71 2.40
CA ALA A 381 5.49 23.91 2.50
C ALA A 381 4.67 24.24 3.76
N SER A 382 3.36 24.44 3.59
CA SER A 382 2.42 24.70 4.69
C SER A 382 1.16 23.84 4.62
N GLN A 383 0.51 23.63 5.77
CA GLN A 383 -0.72 22.82 5.84
C GLN A 383 -1.87 23.44 5.02
N SER A 384 -1.94 24.77 4.97
CA SER A 384 -2.94 25.49 4.17
C SER A 384 -2.71 25.33 2.67
N GLU A 385 -1.45 25.36 2.26
CA GLU A 385 -1.04 25.15 0.88
C GLU A 385 -1.31 23.72 0.42
N LEU A 386 -0.96 22.72 1.24
CA LEU A 386 -1.31 21.32 0.96
C LEU A 386 -2.81 21.17 0.74
N ALA A 387 -3.63 21.76 1.62
CA ALA A 387 -5.09 21.73 1.46
C ALA A 387 -5.55 22.41 0.15
N ASN A 388 -4.94 23.53 -0.24
CA ASN A 388 -5.28 24.21 -1.51
C ASN A 388 -4.91 23.35 -2.73
N ASN A 389 -3.74 22.70 -2.70
CA ASN A 389 -3.28 21.80 -3.77
C ASN A 389 -4.16 20.55 -3.88
N MET A 390 -4.76 20.07 -2.79
CA MET A 390 -5.76 19.00 -2.81
C MET A 390 -7.14 19.46 -3.30
N GLN A 391 -7.49 20.75 -3.16
CA GLN A 391 -8.75 21.32 -3.64
C GLN A 391 -8.70 21.63 -5.14
N ASP A 392 -7.57 22.11 -5.63
CA ASP A 392 -7.33 22.44 -7.03
C ASP A 392 -6.06 21.75 -7.52
N LEU A 393 -6.25 20.56 -8.09
CA LEU A 393 -5.16 19.75 -8.62
C LEU A 393 -4.44 20.39 -9.81
N SER A 394 -4.98 21.45 -10.42
CA SER A 394 -4.28 22.15 -11.50
C SER A 394 -3.00 22.87 -11.02
N ASN A 395 -2.88 23.08 -9.71
CA ASN A 395 -1.69 23.63 -9.07
C ASN A 395 -0.46 22.73 -9.21
N SER A 396 -0.61 21.43 -9.47
CA SER A 396 0.53 20.54 -9.71
C SER A 396 1.31 20.92 -10.97
N GLY A 397 0.67 21.59 -11.94
CA GLY A 397 1.23 21.72 -13.26
C GLY A 397 1.48 20.36 -13.93
N ALA A 398 2.43 20.33 -14.86
CA ALA A 398 2.81 19.11 -15.57
C ALA A 398 4.09 18.52 -14.98
N HIS A 399 4.07 17.20 -14.74
CA HIS A 399 5.21 16.42 -14.28
C HIS A 399 5.44 15.20 -15.17
N GLN A 400 6.68 14.74 -15.25
CA GLN A 400 7.10 13.56 -16.00
C GLN A 400 7.97 12.63 -15.16
N VAL A 401 8.12 11.39 -15.62
CA VAL A 401 9.04 10.43 -15.01
C VAL A 401 10.48 10.97 -15.10
N GLY A 402 11.20 10.88 -13.99
CA GLY A 402 12.55 11.41 -13.83
C GLY A 402 12.61 12.81 -13.21
N ASP A 403 11.49 13.53 -13.11
CA ASP A 403 11.44 14.83 -12.42
C ASP A 403 11.71 14.66 -10.93
N TRP A 404 12.38 15.65 -10.34
CA TRP A 404 12.54 15.77 -8.89
C TRP A 404 11.45 16.69 -8.34
N VAL A 405 10.76 16.22 -7.31
CA VAL A 405 9.69 16.97 -6.63
C VAL A 405 10.02 17.12 -5.16
N SER A 406 9.80 18.32 -4.63
CA SER A 406 10.05 18.63 -3.22
C SER A 406 9.05 17.93 -2.30
N LEU A 407 9.53 17.46 -1.17
CA LEU A 407 8.67 16.94 -0.12
C LEU A 407 7.92 18.08 0.57
N GLY A 408 6.65 17.85 0.81
CA GLY A 408 5.73 18.81 1.41
C GLY A 408 5.81 18.86 2.92
N VAL A 409 4.68 19.21 3.55
CA VAL A 409 4.61 19.27 5.01
C VAL A 409 4.95 17.92 5.63
N ASP A 410 5.81 17.97 6.63
CA ASP A 410 6.07 16.81 7.46
C ASP A 410 4.77 16.35 8.15
N SER A 411 4.41 15.09 7.89
CA SER A 411 3.21 14.46 8.42
C SER A 411 3.40 13.93 9.86
N ASN A 412 4.59 14.03 10.44
CA ASN A 412 4.90 13.59 11.81
C ASN A 412 4.02 14.27 12.88
N GLY A 413 3.49 15.47 12.61
CA GLY A 413 2.53 16.16 13.47
C GLY A 413 1.05 15.82 13.21
N GLY A 414 0.76 15.01 12.19
CA GLY A 414 -0.54 14.91 11.54
C GLY A 414 -0.80 16.08 10.58
N VAL A 415 -1.90 16.01 9.85
CA VAL A 415 -2.34 17.10 8.96
C VAL A 415 -3.45 17.93 9.62
N SER A 416 -3.54 19.21 9.26
CA SER A 416 -4.57 20.10 9.84
C SER A 416 -5.99 19.61 9.53
N LEU A 417 -6.98 20.00 10.35
CA LEU A 417 -8.39 19.69 10.08
C LEU A 417 -8.85 20.18 8.70
N GLN A 418 -8.25 21.24 8.16
CA GLN A 418 -8.52 21.71 6.80
C GLN A 418 -8.04 20.73 5.74
N VAL A 419 -6.84 20.16 5.90
CA VAL A 419 -6.31 19.12 5.03
C VAL A 419 -7.17 17.87 5.15
N GLN A 420 -7.49 17.44 6.37
CA GLN A 420 -8.34 16.25 6.58
C GLN A 420 -9.72 16.40 5.93
N ASN A 421 -10.39 17.54 6.12
CA ASN A 421 -11.70 17.80 5.51
C ASN A 421 -11.61 17.85 3.98
N THR A 422 -10.51 18.39 3.44
CA THR A 422 -10.28 18.41 2.00
C THR A 422 -10.05 16.99 1.48
N PHE A 423 -9.15 16.23 2.10
CA PHE A 423 -8.82 14.85 1.76
C PHE A 423 -10.06 13.94 1.87
N HIS A 424 -10.93 14.18 2.86
CA HIS A 424 -12.19 13.45 3.02
C HIS A 424 -13.09 13.49 1.77
N ASN A 425 -13.06 14.60 1.03
CA ASN A 425 -13.88 14.74 -0.19
C ASN A 425 -13.41 13.80 -1.31
N TRP A 426 -12.19 13.28 -1.23
CA TRP A 426 -11.61 12.33 -2.16
C TRP A 426 -11.80 10.87 -1.74
N LEU A 427 -12.41 10.61 -0.57
CA LEU A 427 -12.68 9.26 -0.09
C LEU A 427 -13.59 8.51 -1.07
N GLY A 428 -13.14 7.34 -1.54
CA GLY A 428 -13.83 6.54 -2.54
C GLY A 428 -13.82 7.12 -3.96
N LEU A 429 -13.14 8.24 -4.21
CA LEU A 429 -12.95 8.81 -5.54
C LEU A 429 -11.54 8.51 -6.06
N PRO A 430 -11.39 8.22 -7.36
CA PRO A 430 -10.09 8.02 -7.96
C PRO A 430 -9.35 9.35 -8.18
N PHE A 431 -8.06 9.37 -7.86
CA PHE A 431 -7.15 10.48 -8.17
C PHE A 431 -5.77 9.95 -8.54
N THR A 432 -4.98 10.75 -9.27
CA THR A 432 -3.64 10.34 -9.72
C THR A 432 -2.55 10.86 -8.79
N ILE A 433 -1.60 10.01 -8.45
CA ILE A 433 -0.39 10.34 -7.69
C ILE A 433 0.87 10.02 -8.52
N PRO A 434 1.99 10.73 -8.32
CA PRO A 434 3.30 10.24 -8.72
C PRO A 434 3.71 9.09 -7.79
N LEU A 435 4.61 8.27 -8.30
CA LEU A 435 5.34 7.26 -7.56
C LEU A 435 6.80 7.69 -7.48
N TYR A 436 7.48 7.35 -6.39
CA TYR A 436 8.88 7.72 -6.21
C TYR A 436 9.84 6.53 -6.01
N THR A 437 11.11 6.79 -6.29
CA THR A 437 12.22 5.89 -5.92
C THR A 437 12.56 6.06 -4.45
N GLY A 438 12.81 5.00 -3.67
CA GLY A 438 13.10 5.07 -2.23
C GLY A 438 14.26 6.00 -1.80
N ASP A 439 15.04 6.57 -2.73
CA ASP A 439 16.07 7.57 -2.47
C ASP A 439 15.48 8.99 -2.30
N ILE A 440 15.66 9.57 -1.10
CA ILE A 440 15.41 10.99 -0.83
C ILE A 440 16.73 11.76 -1.00
N SER A 441 16.72 12.86 -1.77
CA SER A 441 17.92 13.67 -1.99
C SER A 441 18.30 14.51 -0.76
N GLU A 442 19.55 14.99 -0.71
CA GLU A 442 20.03 15.93 0.32
C GLU A 442 19.21 17.23 0.39
N SER A 443 18.47 17.56 -0.68
CA SER A 443 17.59 18.72 -0.77
C SER A 443 16.14 18.42 -0.39
N ASN A 444 15.86 17.28 0.25
CA ASN A 444 14.53 16.84 0.65
C ASN A 444 13.55 16.71 -0.54
N GLN A 445 14.03 16.10 -1.63
CA GLN A 445 13.26 15.85 -2.85
C GLN A 445 13.25 14.38 -3.19
N VAL A 446 12.20 13.94 -3.88
CA VAL A 446 12.05 12.57 -4.40
C VAL A 446 11.98 12.58 -5.92
N GLN A 447 12.51 11.54 -6.56
CA GLN A 447 12.45 11.40 -8.01
C GLN A 447 11.24 10.59 -8.44
N ILE A 448 10.47 11.11 -9.39
CA ILE A 448 9.31 10.42 -9.95
C ILE A 448 9.78 9.21 -10.77
N CYS A 449 9.35 8.01 -10.40
CA CYS A 449 9.58 6.78 -11.16
C CYS A 449 8.36 6.35 -11.99
N GLY A 450 7.17 6.89 -11.69
CA GLY A 450 5.93 6.55 -12.38
C GLY A 450 4.75 7.36 -11.88
N PHE A 451 3.56 7.02 -12.38
CA PHE A 451 2.29 7.58 -11.91
C PHE A 451 1.28 6.44 -11.73
N ALA A 452 0.40 6.57 -10.73
CA ALA A 452 -0.67 5.61 -10.49
C ALA A 452 -1.97 6.33 -10.14
N GLN A 453 -3.10 5.75 -10.54
CA GLN A 453 -4.40 6.15 -9.99
C GLN A 453 -4.71 5.33 -8.76
N MET A 454 -5.17 6.03 -7.73
CA MET A 454 -5.42 5.46 -6.42
C MET A 454 -6.84 5.82 -5.97
N VAL A 455 -7.47 4.90 -5.26
CA VAL A 455 -8.68 5.14 -4.48
C VAL A 455 -8.38 4.88 -3.02
N VAL A 456 -8.78 5.82 -2.17
CA VAL A 456 -8.71 5.66 -0.71
C VAL A 456 -10.03 5.06 -0.23
N ASN A 457 -9.95 3.89 0.39
CA ASN A 457 -11.11 3.18 0.95
C ASN A 457 -11.43 3.65 2.38
N SER A 458 -10.38 3.82 3.18
CA SER A 458 -10.44 4.38 4.53
C SER A 458 -9.11 5.02 4.87
N TYR A 459 -9.10 6.03 5.73
CA TYR A 459 -7.88 6.64 6.22
C TYR A 459 -8.02 7.05 7.68
N ASP A 460 -6.89 7.15 8.35
CA ASP A 460 -6.69 7.82 9.62
C ASP A 460 -5.48 8.76 9.46
N LEU A 461 -5.77 10.05 9.34
CA LEU A 461 -4.79 11.14 9.23
C LEU A 461 -4.78 11.99 10.52
N ASP A 462 -5.25 11.41 11.63
CA ASP A 462 -5.42 12.12 12.89
C ASP A 462 -4.09 12.22 13.65
N TYR A 463 -3.61 13.45 13.82
CA TYR A 463 -2.62 13.84 14.82
C TYR A 463 -1.28 13.06 14.74
N GLY A 464 -0.88 12.59 13.57
CA GLY A 464 0.37 11.85 13.33
C GLY A 464 0.20 10.34 13.30
N ILE A 465 -1.04 9.86 13.35
CA ILE A 465 -1.41 8.63 12.67
C ILE A 465 -1.63 9.03 11.22
N ASN A 466 -0.93 8.37 10.31
CA ASN A 466 -1.05 8.59 8.88
C ASN A 466 -1.14 7.22 8.23
N ASN A 467 -2.30 6.58 8.35
CA ASN A 467 -2.54 5.27 7.75
C ASN A 467 -3.70 5.39 6.76
N MET A 468 -3.59 4.72 5.62
CA MET A 468 -4.68 4.63 4.68
C MET A 468 -4.74 3.27 4.01
N SER A 469 -5.96 2.79 3.89
CA SER A 469 -6.32 1.63 3.10
C SER A 469 -6.59 2.11 1.69
N VAL A 470 -5.72 1.74 0.76
CA VAL A 470 -5.77 2.22 -0.62
C VAL A 470 -5.88 1.06 -1.58
N GLN A 471 -6.45 1.35 -2.75
CA GLN A 471 -6.49 0.42 -3.86
C GLN A 471 -5.99 1.16 -5.10
N PHE A 472 -4.96 0.60 -5.73
CA PHE A 472 -4.50 1.09 -7.02
C PHE A 472 -5.44 0.61 -8.13
N GLN A 473 -5.87 1.57 -8.95
CA GLN A 473 -6.73 1.33 -10.09
C GLN A 473 -5.94 1.53 -11.39
N PRO A 474 -6.21 0.72 -12.42
CA PRO A 474 -5.67 0.98 -13.76
C PRO A 474 -6.17 2.35 -14.27
N ALA A 475 -5.26 3.20 -14.74
CA ALA A 475 -5.60 4.51 -15.32
C ALA A 475 -4.60 4.97 -16.37
N VAL A 476 -5.01 5.95 -17.18
CA VAL A 476 -4.24 6.49 -18.31
C VAL A 476 -3.80 7.93 -18.06
N MET A 477 -2.50 8.20 -18.14
CA MET A 477 -1.89 9.52 -18.03
C MET A 477 -0.93 9.74 -19.20
N ARG A 478 -0.98 10.90 -19.85
CA ARG A 478 -0.15 11.23 -21.01
C ARG A 478 1.22 11.73 -20.51
N SER A 479 2.32 11.11 -20.94
CA SER A 479 3.68 11.66 -20.75
C SER A 479 4.00 12.65 -21.87
N GLU A 480 4.66 13.79 -21.57
CA GLU A 480 4.98 14.82 -22.56
C GLU A 480 6.25 14.54 -23.39
N THR A 481 7.06 13.53 -23.08
CA THR A 481 8.31 13.25 -23.83
C THR A 481 8.52 11.79 -24.25
N LEU A 482 8.84 11.63 -25.54
CA LEU A 482 9.50 10.48 -26.15
C LEU A 482 11.01 10.62 -25.92
N GLY A 483 11.57 9.88 -24.96
CA GLY A 483 13.01 9.73 -24.74
C GLY A 483 13.35 8.27 -24.48
N ASP A 484 14.48 7.81 -25.04
CA ASP A 484 14.90 6.41 -25.23
C ASP A 484 15.12 5.53 -23.96
N GLU A 485 14.54 5.86 -22.80
CA GLU A 485 14.59 4.99 -21.62
C GLU A 485 13.20 4.43 -21.28
N ILE A 486 13.06 3.11 -21.45
CA ILE A 486 11.89 2.35 -21.02
C ILE A 486 11.92 2.28 -19.49
N ALA A 487 11.37 3.28 -18.82
CA ALA A 487 10.90 3.13 -17.44
C ALA A 487 9.73 2.13 -17.41
N ALA A 488 9.56 1.42 -16.28
CA ALA A 488 8.44 0.51 -16.09
C ALA A 488 7.11 1.28 -16.15
N ASP A 489 6.41 1.15 -17.27
CA ASP A 489 5.07 1.68 -17.47
C ASP A 489 4.08 0.67 -16.87
N TYR A 490 3.61 0.92 -15.65
CA TYR A 490 2.74 0.06 -14.83
C TYR A 490 1.29 -0.06 -15.37
N GLY A 491 1.12 -0.04 -16.69
CA GLY A 491 -0.18 -0.17 -17.36
C GLY A 491 -0.84 1.15 -17.76
N VAL A 492 -0.05 2.23 -17.92
CA VAL A 492 -0.55 3.57 -18.26
C VAL A 492 -0.74 3.74 -19.76
N ARG A 493 -1.32 2.74 -20.41
CA ARG A 493 -1.91 2.84 -21.75
C ARG A 493 -3.13 1.94 -21.80
N ASP A 494 -4.31 2.54 -21.64
CA ASP A 494 -5.52 1.78 -21.87
C ASP A 494 -5.70 1.62 -23.37
N VAL A 495 -5.60 0.37 -23.76
CA VAL A 495 -6.00 -0.10 -25.05
C VAL A 495 -7.16 -1.04 -24.77
N VAL A 496 -8.38 -0.53 -24.93
CA VAL A 496 -9.59 -1.31 -24.69
C VAL A 496 -9.86 -2.17 -25.90
N LEU A 497 -10.11 -3.47 -25.70
CA LEU A 497 -10.66 -4.31 -26.75
C LEU A 497 -12.07 -3.84 -27.08
N VAL A 498 -12.25 -3.30 -28.28
CA VAL A 498 -13.53 -2.91 -28.86
C VAL A 498 -13.98 -4.08 -29.71
N ARG A 499 -15.12 -4.68 -29.36
CA ARG A 499 -15.55 -5.95 -29.93
C ARG A 499 -16.30 -5.80 -31.24
#